data_AF-A0AAE1TRZ7-F1
#
_entry.id   AF-A0AAE1TRZ7-F1
#
_cell.length_a   1.000
_cell.length_b   1.000
_cell.length_c   1.000
_cell.angle_alpha   90.00
_cell.angle_beta   90.00
_cell.angle_gamma   90.00
#
_symmetry.space_group_name_H-M   'P 1'
#
loop_
_entity.id
_entity.type
_entity.pdbx_description
1 polymer ?
#
loop_
_entity_poly.entity_id
_entity_poly.type
_entity_poly.pdbx_seq_one_letter_code
_entity_poly.pdbx_strand_id
1 'polypeptide(L)'
;MFTSNLTHAWSCDLSDKTERWQIRHGRLSTEAVLLEAVGSLLGQGHYGRISSSSSNHILAGCWLFFGVIISTAYRGSLIASLTLPRQPARPETVEDLVTSVERVTYESYGSSHKEFLLKSESPTYQTLGDMIYIGVDIMDGLRDALRKK
;
A
#
# COMPACT_ATOMS: atom_id res chain seq x y z
N MET A 1 -12.27 76.26 14.76
CA MET A 1 -12.54 75.16 15.72
C MET A 1 -13.56 74.13 15.18
N PHE A 2 -13.79 74.07 13.86
CA PHE A 2 -14.81 73.18 13.25
C PHE A 2 -14.21 72.07 12.37
N THR A 3 -12.90 72.16 12.07
CA THR A 3 -12.21 71.24 11.16
C THR A 3 -11.61 70.01 11.85
N SER A 4 -11.38 70.04 13.18
CA SER A 4 -10.79 68.89 13.90
C SER A 4 -11.79 67.77 14.21
N ASN A 5 -13.08 68.10 14.35
CA ASN A 5 -14.12 67.11 14.65
C ASN A 5 -14.50 66.29 13.41
N LEU A 6 -14.39 66.88 12.22
CA LEU A 6 -14.68 66.19 10.96
C LEU A 6 -13.59 65.20 10.57
N THR A 7 -12.32 65.49 10.87
CA THR A 7 -11.21 64.54 10.62
C THR A 7 -11.23 63.36 11.57
N HIS A 8 -11.59 63.57 12.84
CA HIS A 8 -11.79 62.47 13.80
C HIS A 8 -12.96 61.57 13.41
N ALA A 9 -14.10 62.14 13.00
CA ALA A 9 -15.26 61.36 12.58
C ALA A 9 -14.98 60.53 11.30
N TRP A 10 -14.24 61.10 10.34
CA TRP A 10 -13.82 60.37 9.14
C TRP A 10 -12.83 59.25 9.43
N SER A 11 -11.90 59.46 10.36
CA SER A 11 -10.92 58.43 10.74
C SER A 11 -11.59 57.26 11.46
N CYS A 12 -12.61 57.52 12.28
CA CYS A 12 -13.41 56.48 12.93
C CYS A 12 -14.29 55.67 11.94
N ASP A 13 -14.95 56.31 10.97
CA ASP A 13 -15.77 55.57 9.96
C ASP A 13 -14.90 54.67 9.07
N LEU A 14 -13.70 55.12 8.72
CA LEU A 14 -12.78 54.32 7.92
C LEU A 14 -12.30 53.10 8.70
N SER A 15 -11.96 53.26 9.98
CA SER A 15 -11.55 52.16 10.86
C SER A 15 -12.67 51.12 11.02
N ASP A 16 -13.90 51.57 11.30
CA ASP A 16 -15.07 50.69 11.47
C ASP A 16 -15.44 49.95 10.17
N LYS A 17 -15.29 50.59 9.00
CA LYS A 17 -15.41 49.89 7.72
C LYS A 17 -14.32 48.83 7.56
N THR A 18 -13.06 49.15 7.85
CA THR A 18 -11.96 48.18 7.67
C THR A 18 -12.10 46.96 8.60
N GLU A 19 -12.55 47.16 9.84
CA GLU A 19 -12.83 46.06 10.77
C GLU A 19 -14.03 45.22 10.31
N ARG A 20 -15.11 45.85 9.82
CA ARG A 20 -16.25 45.11 9.26
C ARG A 20 -15.91 44.33 7.99
N TRP A 21 -15.01 44.83 7.14
CA TRP A 21 -14.51 44.09 5.98
C TRP A 21 -13.66 42.89 6.40
N GLN A 22 -12.80 43.03 7.42
CA GLN A 22 -12.02 41.94 8.00
C GLN A 22 -12.90 40.86 8.67
N ILE A 23 -13.95 41.24 9.39
CA ILE A 23 -14.88 40.30 10.05
C ILE A 23 -15.72 39.53 9.01
N ARG A 24 -16.08 40.18 7.89
CA ARG A 24 -16.85 39.55 6.79
C ARG A 24 -16.03 38.55 5.99
N HIS A 25 -14.72 38.79 5.85
CA HIS A 25 -13.76 37.85 5.27
C HIS A 25 -13.02 37.13 6.39
N GLY A 26 -13.73 36.27 7.12
CA GLY A 26 -13.16 35.50 8.23
C GLY A 26 -11.80 34.90 7.84
N ARG A 27 -10.78 35.14 8.67
CA ARG A 27 -9.42 34.58 8.52
C ARG A 27 -9.54 33.11 8.12
N LEU A 28 -9.22 32.81 6.86
CA LEU A 28 -9.05 31.45 6.38
C LEU A 28 -7.83 30.89 7.11
N SER A 29 -8.07 30.26 8.27
CA SER A 29 -7.05 29.49 8.96
C SER A 29 -6.63 28.37 8.03
N THR A 30 -5.33 28.25 7.77
CA THR A 30 -4.75 27.21 6.89
C THR A 30 -5.15 25.81 7.35
N GLU A 31 -5.24 25.60 8.66
CA GLU A 31 -5.70 24.35 9.27
C GLU A 31 -7.15 24.04 8.92
N ALA A 32 -8.03 25.05 8.92
CA ALA A 32 -9.44 24.86 8.58
C ALA A 32 -9.60 24.50 7.09
N VAL A 33 -8.80 25.11 6.21
CA VAL A 33 -8.78 24.78 4.78
C VAL A 33 -8.26 23.37 4.54
N LEU A 34 -7.23 22.95 5.27
CA LEU A 34 -6.70 21.58 5.19
C LEU A 34 -7.72 20.55 5.68
N LEU A 35 -8.39 20.81 6.81
CA LEU A 35 -9.46 19.95 7.32
C LEU A 35 -10.64 19.88 6.35
N GLU A 36 -10.99 20.98 5.69
CA GLU A 36 -12.04 21.04 4.67
C GLU A 36 -11.62 20.27 3.39
N ALA A 37 -10.35 20.35 2.98
CA ALA A 37 -9.79 19.59 1.87
C ALA A 37 -9.73 18.07 2.17
N VAL A 38 -9.36 17.69 3.38
CA VAL A 38 -9.35 16.29 3.85
C VAL A 38 -10.77 15.76 4.05
N GLY A 39 -11.67 16.57 4.60
CA GLY A 39 -13.08 16.22 4.77
C GLY A 39 -13.80 16.05 3.43
N SER A 40 -13.50 16.88 2.44
CA SER A 40 -14.01 16.70 1.06
C SER A 40 -13.44 15.45 0.40
N LEU A 41 -12.19 15.07 0.68
CA LEU A 41 -11.58 13.82 0.22
C LEU A 41 -12.27 12.58 0.82
N LEU A 42 -12.64 12.64 2.11
CA LEU A 42 -13.30 11.56 2.85
C LEU A 42 -14.82 11.48 2.59
N GLY A 43 -15.37 12.35 1.74
CA GLY A 43 -16.81 12.42 1.49
C GLY A 43 -17.62 13.02 2.65
N GLN A 44 -16.96 13.59 3.67
CA GLN A 44 -17.57 14.28 4.81
C GLN A 44 -17.92 15.75 4.47
N GLY A 45 -18.13 16.04 3.18
CA GLY A 45 -18.13 17.40 2.63
C GLY A 45 -19.10 18.35 3.30
N HIS A 46 -18.58 19.30 4.09
CA HIS A 46 -19.36 20.42 4.60
C HIS A 46 -19.49 21.48 3.50
N TYR A 47 -20.39 21.22 2.54
CA TYR A 47 -20.68 22.06 1.37
C TYR A 47 -21.34 23.42 1.70
N GLY A 48 -21.45 23.78 2.98
CA GLY A 48 -22.12 25.00 3.42
C GLY A 48 -21.37 26.31 3.12
N ARG A 49 -20.13 26.26 2.61
CA ARG A 49 -19.25 27.44 2.48
C ARG A 49 -18.50 27.56 1.17
N ILE A 50 -18.91 26.82 0.13
CA ILE A 50 -18.32 27.00 -1.20
C ILE A 50 -18.92 28.28 -1.81
N SER A 51 -18.08 29.31 -1.87
CA SER A 51 -18.41 30.56 -2.56
C SER A 51 -18.83 30.26 -4.00
N SER A 52 -20.01 30.78 -4.38
CA SER A 52 -20.72 30.66 -5.67
C SER A 52 -19.96 31.25 -6.87
N SER A 53 -18.70 30.85 -7.06
CA SER A 53 -17.83 31.25 -8.16
C SER A 53 -17.43 30.02 -8.95
N SER A 54 -17.60 30.08 -10.28
CA SER A 54 -17.34 28.96 -11.20
C SER A 54 -15.92 28.41 -11.11
N SER A 55 -14.94 29.23 -10.71
CA SER A 55 -13.55 28.80 -10.53
C SER A 55 -13.37 27.77 -9.40
N ASN A 56 -14.15 27.90 -8.32
CA ASN A 56 -14.08 26.98 -7.17
C ASN A 56 -14.63 25.59 -7.50
N HIS A 57 -15.61 25.50 -8.40
CA HIS A 57 -16.18 24.23 -8.85
C HIS A 57 -15.18 23.40 -9.67
N ILE A 58 -14.39 24.06 -10.53
CA ILE A 58 -13.33 23.39 -11.30
C ILE A 58 -12.24 22.88 -10.37
N LEU A 59 -11.80 23.71 -9.41
CA LEU A 59 -10.78 23.30 -8.43
C LEU A 59 -11.26 22.13 -7.56
N ALA A 60 -12.50 22.18 -7.06
CA ALA A 60 -13.09 21.08 -6.29
C ALA A 60 -13.24 19.80 -7.12
N GLY A 61 -13.63 19.91 -8.40
CA GLY A 61 -13.71 18.78 -9.32
C GLY A 61 -12.35 18.11 -9.55
N CYS A 62 -11.32 18.91 -9.83
CA CYS A 62 -9.94 18.40 -9.99
C CYS A 62 -9.41 17.75 -8.69
N TRP A 63 -9.71 18.34 -7.53
CA TRP A 63 -9.34 17.79 -6.22
C TRP A 63 -9.99 16.43 -5.96
N LEU A 64 -11.29 16.31 -6.23
CA LEU A 64 -12.02 15.05 -6.07
C LEU A 64 -11.53 13.98 -7.06
N PHE A 65 -11.24 14.36 -8.31
CA PHE A 65 -10.68 13.42 -9.29
C PHE A 65 -9.32 12.87 -8.85
N PHE A 66 -8.43 13.74 -8.37
CA PHE A 66 -7.15 13.32 -7.78
C PHE A 66 -7.36 12.39 -6.58
N GLY A 67 -8.31 12.71 -5.72
CA GLY A 67 -8.67 11.87 -4.57
C GLY A 67 -9.18 10.47 -4.94
N VAL A 68 -9.99 10.37 -6.00
CA VAL A 68 -10.48 9.10 -6.53
C VAL A 68 -9.32 8.24 -7.05
N ILE A 69 -8.37 8.84 -7.77
CA ILE A 69 -7.19 8.14 -8.29
C ILE A 69 -6.36 7.57 -7.13
N ILE A 70 -6.01 8.40 -6.15
CA ILE A 70 -5.22 7.95 -4.97
C ILE A 70 -5.95 6.85 -4.21
N SER A 71 -7.23 7.05 -3.92
CA SER A 71 -8.03 6.09 -3.16
C SER A 71 -8.12 4.73 -3.86
N THR A 72 -8.26 4.75 -5.19
CA THR A 72 -8.32 3.53 -6.00
C THR A 72 -6.97 2.82 -6.03
N ALA A 73 -5.88 3.57 -6.23
CA ALA A 73 -4.53 3.01 -6.23
C ALA A 73 -4.18 2.37 -4.87
N TYR A 74 -4.47 3.08 -3.77
CA TYR A 74 -4.23 2.57 -2.42
C TYR A 74 -5.02 1.29 -2.14
N ARG A 75 -6.32 1.28 -2.46
CA ARG A 75 -7.16 0.08 -2.32
C ARG A 75 -6.64 -1.08 -3.16
N GLY A 76 -6.24 -0.83 -4.41
CA GLY A 76 -5.67 -1.84 -5.29
C GLY A 76 -4.40 -2.47 -4.72
N SER A 77 -3.44 -1.65 -4.28
CA SER A 77 -2.21 -2.13 -3.66
C SER A 77 -2.45 -2.88 -2.36
N LEU A 78 -3.39 -2.41 -1.54
CA LEU A 78 -3.76 -3.07 -0.29
C LEU A 78 -4.40 -4.44 -0.55
N ILE A 79 -5.35 -4.51 -1.49
CA ILE A 79 -5.99 -5.78 -1.87
C ILE A 79 -4.93 -6.76 -2.37
N ALA A 80 -4.02 -6.34 -3.24
CA ALA A 80 -2.94 -7.19 -3.74
C ALA A 80 -2.04 -7.72 -2.60
N SER A 81 -1.74 -6.88 -1.61
CA SER A 81 -0.94 -7.29 -0.45
C SER A 81 -1.68 -8.24 0.49
N LEU A 82 -3.01 -8.22 0.52
CA LEU A 82 -3.82 -9.06 1.41
C LEU A 82 -4.27 -10.37 0.76
N THR A 83 -4.39 -10.41 -0.57
CA THR A 83 -4.86 -11.61 -1.30
C THR A 83 -3.74 -12.59 -1.60
N LEU A 84 -2.49 -12.14 -1.68
CA LEU A 84 -1.35 -13.01 -1.92
C LEU A 84 -0.83 -13.58 -0.59
N PRO A 85 -1.10 -14.85 -0.26
CA PRO A 85 -0.47 -15.47 0.90
C PRO A 85 1.05 -15.47 0.68
N ARG A 86 1.82 -15.12 1.71
CA ARG A 86 3.28 -15.25 1.66
C ARG A 86 3.63 -16.72 1.45
N GLN A 87 4.02 -17.06 0.24
CA GLN A 87 4.62 -18.35 -0.04
C GLN A 87 6.01 -18.39 0.63
N PRO A 88 6.41 -19.53 1.21
CA PRO A 88 7.80 -19.69 1.62
C PRO A 88 8.71 -19.45 0.42
N ALA A 89 9.90 -18.92 0.67
CA ALA A 89 10.89 -18.71 -0.39
C ALA A 89 11.12 -20.04 -1.11
N ARG A 90 11.05 -20.02 -2.44
CA ARG A 90 11.35 -21.19 -3.25
C ARG A 90 12.81 -21.56 -3.00
N PRO A 91 13.15 -22.82 -2.66
CA PRO A 91 14.53 -23.23 -2.56
C PRO A 91 15.19 -23.09 -3.94
N GLU A 92 16.20 -22.22 -4.05
CA GLU A 92 16.93 -21.99 -5.30
C GLU A 92 18.31 -22.68 -5.29
N THR A 93 18.77 -23.06 -4.09
CA THR A 93 20.03 -23.77 -3.89
C THR A 93 19.79 -25.17 -3.34
N VAL A 94 20.79 -26.04 -3.52
CA VAL A 94 20.75 -27.41 -2.99
C VAL A 94 20.79 -27.41 -1.46
N GLU A 95 21.44 -26.43 -0.85
CA GLU A 95 21.50 -26.24 0.60
C GLU A 95 20.12 -25.88 1.17
N ASP A 96 19.41 -24.98 0.49
CA ASP A 96 18.03 -24.65 0.85
C ASP A 96 17.09 -25.84 0.68
N LEU A 97 17.32 -26.66 -0.36
CA LEU A 97 16.53 -27.86 -0.61
C LEU A 97 16.71 -28.88 0.52
N VAL A 98 17.93 -29.10 0.97
CA VAL A 98 18.24 -30.04 2.06
C VAL A 98 17.61 -29.59 3.38
N THR A 99 17.52 -28.28 3.60
CA THR A 99 16.96 -27.72 4.84
C THR A 99 15.43 -27.70 4.83
N SER A 100 14.80 -27.53 3.67
CA SER A 100 13.35 -27.31 3.54
C SER A 100 12.54 -28.58 3.30
N VAL A 101 13.16 -29.68 2.86
CA VAL A 101 12.46 -30.88 2.40
C VAL A 101 12.82 -32.10 3.26
N GLU A 102 11.81 -32.82 3.74
CA GLU A 102 11.98 -34.05 4.54
C GLU A 102 12.46 -35.25 3.69
N ARG A 103 12.06 -35.30 2.41
CA ARG A 103 12.33 -36.42 1.52
C ARG A 103 12.28 -36.02 0.05
N VAL A 104 13.21 -36.54 -0.74
CA VAL A 104 13.20 -36.42 -2.20
C VAL A 104 12.82 -37.76 -2.82
N THR A 105 11.72 -37.79 -3.56
CA THR A 105 11.27 -39.00 -4.25
C THR A 105 11.94 -39.11 -5.62
N TYR A 106 12.51 -40.28 -5.92
CA TYR A 106 13.15 -40.59 -7.20
C TYR A 106 12.52 -41.84 -7.83
N GLU A 107 12.63 -41.96 -9.15
CA GLU A 107 12.11 -43.11 -9.90
C GLU A 107 12.89 -44.40 -9.63
N SER A 108 12.33 -45.55 -10.02
CA SER A 108 12.89 -46.88 -9.71
C SER A 108 14.30 -47.14 -10.26
N TYR A 109 14.72 -46.44 -11.31
CA TYR A 109 16.10 -46.50 -11.86
C TYR A 109 17.03 -45.42 -11.26
N GLY A 110 16.56 -44.70 -10.24
CA GLY A 110 17.29 -43.65 -9.52
C GLY A 110 18.40 -44.13 -8.59
N SER A 111 18.60 -45.45 -8.45
CA SER A 111 19.64 -46.02 -7.60
C SER A 111 21.04 -45.53 -7.96
N SER A 112 21.33 -45.40 -9.25
CA SER A 112 22.61 -44.86 -9.74
C SER A 112 22.84 -43.41 -9.33
N HIS A 113 21.78 -42.59 -9.33
CA HIS A 113 21.85 -41.19 -8.93
C HIS A 113 22.07 -41.06 -7.43
N LYS A 114 21.42 -41.92 -6.63
CA LYS A 114 21.65 -41.99 -5.18
C LYS A 114 23.10 -42.34 -4.89
N GLU A 115 23.64 -43.38 -5.53
CA GLU A 115 25.05 -43.77 -5.35
C GLU A 115 26.03 -42.69 -5.81
N PHE A 116 25.72 -41.98 -6.88
CA PHE A 116 26.54 -40.87 -7.36
C PHE A 116 26.57 -39.71 -6.36
N LEU A 117 25.43 -39.36 -5.77
CA LEU A 117 25.33 -38.29 -4.78
C LEU A 117 26.04 -38.65 -3.46
N LEU A 118 25.94 -39.91 -3.04
CA LEU A 118 26.65 -40.42 -1.86
C LEU A 118 28.18 -40.47 -2.05
N LYS A 119 28.64 -40.65 -3.29
CA LYS A 119 30.08 -40.63 -3.63
C LYS A 119 30.64 -39.22 -3.85
N SER A 120 29.80 -38.19 -3.86
CA SER A 120 30.22 -36.80 -4.06
C SER A 120 31.12 -36.32 -2.92
N GLU A 121 32.07 -35.44 -3.20
CA GLU A 121 32.98 -34.86 -2.18
C GLU A 121 32.28 -33.84 -1.27
N SER A 122 31.16 -33.26 -1.71
CA SER A 122 30.45 -32.24 -0.94
C SER A 122 29.51 -32.86 0.08
N PRO A 123 29.56 -32.43 1.36
CA PRO A 123 28.69 -32.95 2.40
C PRO A 123 27.20 -32.70 2.11
N THR A 124 26.86 -31.58 1.46
CA THR A 124 25.48 -31.22 1.09
C THR A 124 24.87 -32.23 0.12
N TYR A 125 25.64 -32.70 -0.86
CA TYR A 125 25.17 -33.71 -1.83
C TYR A 125 25.06 -35.10 -1.23
N GLN A 126 25.92 -35.44 -0.27
CA GLN A 126 25.80 -36.70 0.48
C GLN A 126 24.52 -36.73 1.32
N THR A 127 24.23 -35.63 2.06
CA THR A 127 22.98 -35.49 2.82
C THR A 127 21.76 -35.55 1.90
N LEU A 128 21.83 -34.93 0.72
CA LEU A 128 20.78 -35.05 -0.29
C LEU A 128 20.59 -36.51 -0.73
N GLY A 129 21.68 -37.23 -0.98
CA GLY A 129 21.66 -38.66 -1.35
C GLY A 129 20.99 -39.55 -0.30
N ASP A 130 21.22 -39.28 0.98
CA ASP A 130 20.59 -40.01 2.09
C ASP A 130 19.07 -39.81 2.14
N MET A 131 18.60 -38.60 1.84
CA MET A 131 17.18 -38.25 1.82
C MET A 131 16.42 -38.79 0.60
N ILE A 132 17.12 -39.35 -0.39
CA ILE A 132 16.48 -39.93 -1.57
C ILE A 132 15.79 -41.25 -1.22
N TYR A 133 14.48 -41.27 -1.48
CA TYR A 133 13.63 -42.45 -1.45
C TYR A 133 13.32 -42.90 -2.88
N ILE A 134 13.66 -44.16 -3.19
CA ILE A 134 13.43 -44.75 -4.51
C ILE A 134 12.02 -45.34 -4.53
N GLY A 135 11.13 -44.72 -5.29
CA GLY A 135 9.78 -45.22 -5.54
C GLY A 135 9.78 -46.28 -6.65
N VAL A 136 8.83 -47.22 -6.59
CA VAL A 136 8.69 -48.28 -7.59
C VAL A 136 8.17 -47.75 -8.92
N ASP A 137 7.32 -46.70 -8.90
CA ASP A 137 6.76 -46.05 -10.09
C ASP A 137 6.62 -44.53 -9.90
N ILE A 138 6.67 -43.77 -11.01
CA ILE A 138 6.56 -42.30 -11.02
C ILE A 138 5.21 -41.86 -10.45
N MET A 139 4.14 -42.53 -10.86
CA MET A 139 2.79 -42.15 -10.47
C MET A 139 2.54 -42.43 -8.99
N ASP A 140 3.11 -43.52 -8.47
CA ASP A 140 3.04 -43.85 -7.05
C ASP A 140 3.91 -42.91 -6.21
N GLY A 141 5.11 -42.55 -6.68
CA GLY A 141 5.97 -41.56 -6.03
C GLY A 141 5.34 -40.17 -5.96
N LEU A 142 4.71 -39.73 -7.06
CA LEU A 142 3.96 -38.47 -7.12
C LEU A 142 2.74 -38.51 -6.21
N ARG A 143 1.99 -39.62 -6.20
CA ARG A 143 0.82 -39.80 -5.33
C ARG A 143 1.22 -39.75 -3.85
N ASP A 144 2.34 -40.36 -3.47
CA ASP A 144 2.80 -40.36 -2.08
C ASP A 144 3.33 -38.96 -1.66
N ALA A 145 3.99 -38.24 -2.57
CA ALA A 145 4.40 -36.85 -2.34
C ALA A 145 3.20 -35.91 -2.16
N LEU A 146 2.14 -36.09 -2.95
CA LEU A 146 0.90 -35.31 -2.83
C LEU A 146 0.10 -35.65 -1.57
N ARG A 147 0.20 -36.88 -1.07
CA ARG A 147 -0.51 -37.32 0.14
C ARG A 147 0.13 -36.81 1.43
N LYS A 148 1.44 -36.55 1.43
CA LYS A 148 2.21 -36.07 2.60
C LYS A 148 2.28 -34.54 2.75
N LYS A 149 1.41 -33.81 2.05
CA LYS A 149 1.41 -32.35 2.06
C LYS A 149 0.92 -31.75 3.37
#